data_AF-A0A165BCQ1-F1
#
_entry.id   AF-A0A165BCQ1-F1
#
_cell.length_a   1.000
_cell.length_b   1.000
_cell.length_c   1.000
_cell.angle_alpha   90.00
_cell.angle_beta   90.00
_cell.angle_gamma   90.00
#
_symmetry.space_group_name_H-M   'P 1'
#
loop_
_entity.id
_entity.type
_entity.pdbx_description
1 polymer ?
#
loop_
_entity_poly.entity_id
_entity_poly.type
_entity_poly.pdbx_seq_one_letter_code
_entity_poly.pdbx_strand_id
1 'polypeptide(L)'
;MMTDALMPWPVGAFDFKFDPYPDHHRTVVLPDIELTNQWGVDYAPAILPGSSDAKDGHPNDTPRFQGQFYTEQTNLLVQDKPLFLFSAMNERARWRS
;
A
#
# COMPACT_ATOMS: atom_id res chain seq x y z
N MET A 1 -8.28 4.97 24.73
CA MET A 1 -8.03 5.83 23.56
C MET A 1 -8.38 4.99 22.35
N MET A 2 -9.41 5.36 21.60
CA MET A 2 -9.76 4.71 20.33
C MET A 2 -8.85 5.31 19.24
N THR A 3 -8.48 4.54 18.21
CA THR A 3 -7.59 5.03 17.15
C THR A 3 -8.36 5.97 16.22
N ASP A 4 -7.74 7.05 15.75
CA ASP A 4 -8.39 8.01 14.85
C ASP A 4 -8.33 7.56 13.38
N ALA A 5 -7.25 6.87 13.01
CA ALA A 5 -7.06 6.34 11.66
C ALA A 5 -6.34 4.98 11.67
N LEU A 6 -6.57 4.19 10.63
CA LEU A 6 -5.84 2.96 10.34
C LEU A 6 -5.04 3.12 9.04
N MET A 7 -3.75 2.80 9.10
CA MET A 7 -2.83 2.82 7.97
C MET A 7 -2.24 1.42 7.77
N PRO A 8 -2.80 0.62 6.85
CA PRO A 8 -2.25 -0.70 6.55
C PRO A 8 -0.84 -0.59 5.95
N TRP A 9 0.06 -1.49 6.36
CA TRP A 9 1.40 -1.57 5.80
C TRP A 9 1.35 -2.22 4.40
N PRO A 10 1.84 -1.55 3.34
CA PRO A 10 1.57 -2.01 1.98
C PRO A 10 2.60 -3.02 1.46
N VAL A 11 3.76 -3.16 2.12
CA VAL A 11 4.81 -4.11 1.70
C VAL A 11 4.36 -5.54 2.02
N GLY A 12 4.29 -6.39 1.00
CA GLY A 12 3.87 -7.78 1.14
C GLY A 12 2.35 -7.98 1.27
N ALA A 13 1.56 -6.92 1.19
CA ALA A 13 0.10 -6.98 1.27
C ALA A 13 -0.56 -7.60 0.03
N PHE A 14 0.15 -7.62 -1.11
CA PHE A 14 -0.33 -8.19 -2.36
C PHE A 14 0.84 -8.71 -3.21
N ASP A 15 0.51 -9.51 -4.21
CA ASP A 15 1.46 -10.10 -5.15
C ASP A 15 1.19 -9.56 -6.54
N PHE A 16 2.12 -8.79 -7.12
CA PHE A 16 1.93 -8.21 -8.46
C PHE A 16 1.54 -9.24 -9.55
N LYS A 17 1.94 -10.52 -9.41
CA LYS A 17 1.67 -11.57 -10.41
C LYS A 17 0.30 -12.22 -10.22
N PHE A 18 -0.18 -12.35 -8.99
CA PHE A 18 -1.40 -13.12 -8.67
C PHE A 18 -2.54 -12.27 -8.11
N ASP A 19 -2.23 -11.08 -7.59
CA ASP A 19 -3.13 -10.08 -7.04
C ASP A 19 -2.58 -8.67 -7.39
N PRO A 20 -2.68 -8.26 -8.67
CA PRO A 20 -2.22 -6.94 -9.08
C PRO A 20 -3.00 -5.86 -8.33
N TYR A 21 -2.41 -4.67 -8.19
CA TYR A 21 -2.98 -3.65 -7.32
C TYR A 21 -4.47 -3.31 -7.59
N PRO A 22 -4.98 -3.27 -8.83
CA PRO A 22 -6.42 -3.07 -9.08
C PRO A 22 -7.31 -4.15 -8.44
N ASP A 23 -6.88 -5.41 -8.43
CA ASP A 23 -7.62 -6.49 -7.80
C ASP A 23 -7.53 -6.39 -6.27
N HIS A 24 -6.35 -6.08 -5.74
CA HIS A 24 -6.14 -5.82 -4.31
C HIS A 24 -6.99 -4.64 -3.81
N HIS A 25 -7.04 -3.56 -4.59
CA HIS A 25 -7.86 -2.38 -4.30
C HIS A 25 -9.34 -2.75 -4.20
N ARG A 26 -9.84 -3.53 -5.17
CA ARG A 26 -11.23 -3.96 -5.20
C ARG A 26 -11.59 -4.96 -4.09
N THR A 27 -10.68 -5.87 -3.75
CA THR A 27 -10.97 -7.01 -2.87
C THR A 27 -10.57 -6.80 -1.41
N VAL A 28 -9.69 -5.84 -1.12
CA VAL A 28 -9.19 -5.55 0.23
C VAL A 28 -9.44 -4.09 0.60
N VAL A 29 -8.95 -3.15 -0.21
CA VAL A 29 -8.98 -1.71 0.16
C VAL A 29 -10.41 -1.17 0.25
N LEU A 30 -11.26 -1.42 -0.74
CA LEU A 30 -12.65 -0.96 -0.71
C LEU A 30 -13.45 -1.55 0.47
N PRO A 31 -13.37 -2.87 0.75
CA PRO A 31 -13.96 -3.45 1.97
C PRO A 31 -13.41 -2.85 3.27
N ASP A 32 -12.10 -2.59 3.35
CA ASP A 32 -11.50 -1.99 4.54
C ASP A 32 -12.03 -0.57 4.76
N ILE A 33 -12.13 0.25 3.70
CA ILE A 33 -12.72 1.59 3.76
C ILE A 33 -14.17 1.52 4.29
N GLU A 34 -14.97 0.58 3.80
CA GLU A 34 -16.34 0.40 4.27
C GLU A 34 -16.36 0.04 5.76
N LEU A 35 -15.49 -0.86 6.19
CA LEU A 35 -15.40 -1.33 7.57
C LEU A 35 -14.95 -0.22 8.53
N THR A 36 -13.92 0.55 8.18
CA THR A 36 -13.43 1.65 9.03
C THR A 36 -14.46 2.76 9.15
N ASN A 37 -15.20 3.05 8.06
CA ASN A 37 -16.32 3.99 8.10
C ASN A 37 -17.42 3.54 9.08
N GLN A 38 -17.75 2.25 9.13
CA GLN A 38 -18.70 1.70 10.11
C GLN A 38 -18.21 1.85 11.55
N TRP A 39 -16.90 1.86 11.77
CA TRP A 39 -16.28 2.04 13.09
C TRP A 39 -16.06 3.50 13.47
N GLY A 40 -16.32 4.45 12.57
CA GLY A 40 -16.02 5.86 12.77
C GLY A 40 -14.51 6.15 12.85
N VAL A 41 -13.71 5.38 12.12
CA VAL A 41 -12.25 5.50 12.03
C VAL A 41 -11.87 5.81 10.58
N ASP A 42 -10.90 6.70 10.38
CA ASP A 42 -10.44 7.02 9.03
C ASP A 42 -9.57 5.89 8.44
N TYR A 43 -9.73 5.63 7.15
CA TYR A 43 -8.79 4.79 6.41
C TYR A 43 -7.72 5.65 5.73
N ALA A 44 -6.46 5.40 6.07
CA ALA A 44 -5.30 6.11 5.57
C ALA A 44 -4.45 5.17 4.71
N PRO A 45 -4.71 5.05 3.39
CA PRO A 45 -3.97 4.13 2.55
C PRO A 45 -2.49 4.51 2.46
N ALA A 46 -1.64 3.49 2.39
CA ALA A 46 -0.23 3.63 2.09
C ALA A 46 0.07 3.01 0.71
N ILE A 47 0.89 3.69 -0.08
CA ILE A 47 1.37 3.24 -1.40
C ILE A 47 2.89 3.07 -1.38
N LEU A 48 3.43 2.22 -2.25
CA LEU A 48 4.87 2.04 -2.38
C LEU A 48 5.32 2.14 -3.84
N PRO A 49 6.52 2.68 -4.13
CA PRO A 49 7.04 2.76 -5.50
C PRO A 49 7.43 1.41 -6.10
N GLY A 50 7.28 0.33 -5.33
CA GLY A 50 7.76 -1.01 -5.59
C GLY A 50 8.85 -1.40 -4.60
N SER A 51 9.08 -2.71 -4.47
CA SER A 51 10.03 -3.31 -3.53
C SER A 51 10.97 -4.25 -4.27
N SER A 52 12.21 -4.32 -3.82
CA SER A 52 13.21 -5.28 -4.30
C SER A 52 13.90 -5.88 -3.08
N ASP A 53 13.18 -6.75 -2.38
CA ASP A 53 13.60 -7.29 -1.08
C ASP A 53 13.92 -8.78 -1.14
N ALA A 54 14.32 -9.27 -2.32
CA ALA A 54 14.79 -10.64 -2.56
C ALA A 54 15.85 -11.14 -1.57
N LYS A 55 16.52 -10.26 -0.80
CA LYS A 55 17.55 -10.63 0.18
C LYS A 55 17.00 -11.01 1.55
N ASP A 56 15.75 -10.67 1.86
CA ASP A 56 15.15 -10.89 3.18
C ASP A 56 14.09 -12.01 3.19
N GLY A 57 14.05 -12.82 2.11
CA GLY A 57 13.15 -13.96 2.02
C GLY A 57 11.68 -13.58 1.82
N HIS A 58 11.39 -12.30 1.55
CA HIS A 58 10.07 -11.89 1.07
C HIS A 58 9.90 -12.37 -0.38
N PRO A 59 8.88 -13.20 -0.68
CA PRO A 59 8.71 -13.79 -2.01
C PRO A 59 8.35 -12.77 -3.10
N ASN A 60 7.99 -11.53 -2.70
CA ASN A 60 7.34 -10.58 -3.57
C ASN A 60 8.25 -9.38 -3.85
N ASP A 61 9.15 -9.54 -4.82
CA ASP A 61 9.67 -8.38 -5.53
C ASP A 61 8.51 -7.69 -6.25
N THR A 62 8.26 -6.43 -5.92
CA THR A 62 7.23 -5.62 -6.57
C THR A 62 7.90 -4.71 -7.59
N PRO A 63 7.93 -5.09 -8.88
CA PRO A 63 8.57 -4.31 -9.92
C PRO A 63 7.97 -2.90 -10.03
N ARG A 64 8.85 -1.91 -10.26
CA ARG A 64 8.44 -0.50 -10.34
C ARG A 64 7.83 -0.10 -11.69
N PHE A 65 8.12 -0.86 -12.74
CA PHE A 65 7.73 -0.59 -14.14
C PHE A 65 7.85 0.88 -14.55
N GLN A 66 9.04 1.47 -14.35
CA GLN A 66 9.29 2.88 -14.68
C GLN A 66 8.28 3.86 -14.02
N GLY A 67 7.75 3.51 -12.84
CA GLY A 67 6.79 4.31 -12.10
C GLY A 67 5.32 3.97 -12.37
N GLN A 68 5.01 3.12 -13.37
CA GLN A 68 3.63 2.74 -13.69
C GLN A 68 2.90 2.16 -12.47
N PHE A 69 3.58 1.31 -11.71
CA PHE A 69 3.01 0.68 -10.51
C PHE A 69 2.63 1.69 -9.42
N TYR A 70 3.47 2.69 -9.18
CA TYR A 70 3.18 3.76 -8.21
C TYR A 70 2.02 4.65 -8.69
N THR A 71 2.00 4.95 -9.99
CA THR A 71 0.96 5.76 -10.62
C THR A 71 -0.40 5.07 -10.59
N GLU A 72 -0.46 3.76 -10.84
CA GLU A 72 -1.70 2.98 -10.77
C GLU A 72 -2.31 3.01 -9.37
N GLN A 73 -1.48 2.79 -8.34
CA GLN A 73 -1.91 2.91 -6.94
C GLN A 73 -2.51 4.28 -6.63
N THR A 74 -1.77 5.33 -7.02
CA THR A 74 -2.18 6.71 -6.79
C THR A 74 -3.50 7.03 -7.49
N ASN A 75 -3.64 6.62 -8.75
CA ASN A 75 -4.82 6.92 -9.55
C ASN A 75 -6.09 6.28 -9.00
N LEU A 76 -6.02 5.05 -8.48
CA LEU A 76 -7.16 4.38 -7.88
C LEU A 76 -7.52 5.01 -6.54
N LEU A 77 -6.54 5.18 -5.64
CA LEU A 77 -6.81 5.71 -4.31
C LEU A 77 -7.30 7.16 -4.31
N VAL A 78 -6.81 8.02 -5.23
CA VAL A 78 -7.31 9.40 -5.32
C VAL A 78 -8.81 9.45 -5.66
N GLN A 79 -9.35 8.44 -6.37
CA GLN A 79 -10.78 8.36 -6.67
C GLN A 79 -11.62 8.08 -5.42
N ASP A 80 -11.05 7.40 -4.42
CA ASP A 80 -11.69 7.14 -3.12
C ASP A 80 -11.69 8.38 -2.21
N LYS A 81 -10.97 9.45 -2.60
CA LYS A 81 -10.85 10.72 -1.87
C LYS A 81 -10.39 10.56 -0.41
N PRO A 82 -9.27 9.86 -0.16
CA PRO A 82 -8.76 9.71 1.20
C PRO A 82 -8.33 11.06 1.76
N LEU A 83 -8.49 11.24 3.07
CA LEU A 83 -8.00 12.43 3.78
C LEU A 83 -6.46 12.50 3.74
N PHE A 84 -5.80 11.34 3.80
CA PHE A 84 -4.36 11.20 3.72
C PHE A 84 -3.98 10.05 2.78
N LEU A 85 -2.94 10.26 1.98
CA LEU A 85 -2.29 9.21 1.19
C LEU A 85 -0.82 9.17 1.57
N PHE A 86 -0.38 8.07 2.18
CA PHE A 86 0.99 7.91 2.66
C PHE A 86 1.84 7.20 1.61
N SER A 87 3.06 7.69 1.40
CA SER A 87 4.04 6.99 0.58
C SER A 87 5.02 6.25 1.48
N ALA A 88 5.00 4.92 1.42
CA ALA A 88 5.93 4.06 2.12
C ALA A 88 7.24 4.00 1.33
N MET A 89 8.33 4.47 1.96
CA MET A 89 9.69 4.27 1.48
C MET A 89 10.41 3.32 2.43
N ASN A 90 10.88 2.18 1.90
CA ASN A 90 11.80 1.31 2.61
C ASN A 90 13.24 1.77 2.34
N GLU A 91 13.67 2.82 3.04
CA GLU A 91 15.08 3.23 3.03
C GLU A 91 15.87 2.39 4.05
N ARG A 92 16.44 1.25 3.60
CA ARG A 92 17.59 0.68 4.32
C ARG A 92 18.82 1.56 4.04
N ALA A 93 19.01 2.60 4.85
CA ALA A 93 20.29 3.30 4.91
C ALA A 93 21.37 2.25 5.25
N ARG A 94 22.24 1.94 4.28
CA ARG A 94 23.47 1.20 4.60
C ARG A 94 24.35 2.12 5.43
N TRP A 95 24.20 2.05 6.75
CA TRP A 95 25.25 2.52 7.65
C TRP A 95 26.46 1.62 7.40
N ARG A 96 27.43 2.13 6.64
CA ARG A 96 28.74 1.51 6.53
C ARG A 96 29.40 1.65 7.90
N SER A 97 29.42 0.58 8.68
CA SER A 97 30.31 0.39 9.83
C SER A 97 31.72 0.08 9.34
#